data_AF-A0A060VN49-F1
#
_entry.id   AF-A0A060VN49-F1
#
_cell.length_a   1.000
_cell.length_b   1.000
_cell.length_c   1.000
_cell.angle_alpha   90.00
_cell.angle_beta   90.00
_cell.angle_gamma   90.00
#
_symmetry.space_group_name_H-M   'P 1'
#
loop_
_entity.id
_entity.type
_entity.pdbx_description
1 polymer ?
#
loop_
_entity_poly.entity_id
_entity_poly.type
_entity_poly.pdbx_seq_one_letter_code
_entity_poly.pdbx_strand_id
1 'polypeptide(L)'
;MLYLHEVLKPIINRIFEEKKYIELDPCKIDLNRTRRISFKGAASEAEVRESSVEMLQGYLSSVVESIVGSVAQCPPVMRVAFKQLHKRVEEQFPEPENEDVKYLAISGFFFLRFFAPAILTPKLFHLRDQHADTRTSRTLLLLAKVLCPCTHTH
;
A
#
# COMPACT_ATOMS: atom_id res chain seq x y z
N MET A 1 -5.29 9.34 -13.96
CA MET A 1 -5.66 8.06 -14.61
C MET A 1 -6.92 7.55 -13.95
N LEU A 2 -8.05 7.45 -14.67
CA LEU A 2 -9.36 7.09 -14.07
C LEU A 2 -9.29 5.80 -13.24
N TYR A 3 -8.64 4.77 -13.77
CA TYR A 3 -8.44 3.49 -13.07
C TYR A 3 -7.82 3.63 -11.67
N LEU A 4 -6.73 4.38 -11.56
CA LEU A 4 -6.04 4.57 -10.27
C LEU A 4 -6.89 5.35 -9.27
N HIS A 5 -7.71 6.28 -9.76
CA HIS A 5 -8.60 7.05 -8.90
C HIS A 5 -9.70 6.16 -8.34
N GLU A 6 -10.35 5.34 -9.17
CA GLU A 6 -11.38 4.40 -8.70
C GLU A 6 -10.81 3.45 -7.63
N VAL A 7 -9.59 2.93 -7.86
CA VAL A 7 -8.99 1.92 -6.98
C VAL A 7 -8.48 2.50 -5.66
N LEU A 8 -7.71 3.59 -5.71
CA LEU A 8 -6.99 4.10 -4.54
C LEU A 8 -7.65 5.31 -3.88
N LYS A 9 -8.34 6.18 -4.61
CA LYS A 9 -8.87 7.44 -4.07
C LYS A 9 -9.78 7.26 -2.85
N PRO A 10 -10.73 6.30 -2.78
CA PRO A 10 -11.57 6.15 -1.60
C PRO A 10 -10.77 5.79 -0.35
N ILE A 11 -9.74 4.94 -0.50
CA ILE A 11 -8.91 4.47 0.61
C ILE A 11 -7.95 5.57 1.06
N ILE A 12 -7.32 6.27 0.11
CA ILE A 12 -6.47 7.42 0.41
C ILE A 12 -7.29 8.52 1.10
N ASN A 13 -8.50 8.83 0.63
CA ASN A 13 -9.38 9.80 1.30
C ASN A 13 -9.65 9.39 2.75
N ARG A 14 -10.00 8.12 2.99
CA ARG A 14 -10.22 7.58 4.33
C ARG A 14 -9.00 7.76 5.24
N ILE A 15 -7.79 7.50 4.76
CA ILE A 15 -6.55 7.69 5.55
C ILE A 15 -6.32 9.18 5.88
N PHE A 16 -6.63 10.07 4.94
CA PHE A 16 -6.52 11.53 5.13
C PHE A 16 -7.58 12.12 6.05
N GLU A 17 -8.75 11.50 6.15
CA GLU A 17 -9.84 11.90 7.05
C GLU A 17 -9.62 11.35 8.46
N GLU A 18 -9.27 10.07 8.58
CA GLU A 18 -9.06 9.42 9.87
C GLU A 18 -7.81 9.94 10.61
N LYS A 19 -6.74 10.30 9.88
CA LYS A 19 -5.45 10.81 10.42
C LYS A 19 -4.95 10.08 11.67
N LYS A 20 -5.20 8.77 11.73
CA LYS A 20 -4.85 7.93 12.89
C LYS A 20 -3.34 7.82 13.03
N TYR A 21 -2.89 7.76 14.28
CA TYR A 21 -1.48 7.53 14.58
C TYR A 21 -1.19 6.04 14.46
N ILE A 22 -0.28 5.70 13.54
CA ILE A 22 0.13 4.33 13.25
C ILE A 22 1.65 4.29 13.32
N GLU A 23 2.18 3.49 14.24
CA GLU A 23 3.62 3.26 14.37
C GLU A 23 3.88 1.81 14.81
N LEU A 24 4.83 1.17 14.12
CA LEU A 24 5.21 -0.22 14.38
C LEU A 24 6.59 -0.34 15.04
N ASP A 25 7.41 0.70 14.94
CA ASP A 25 8.75 0.77 15.52
C ASP A 25 8.68 1.22 16.98
N PRO A 26 8.99 0.34 17.97
CA PRO A 26 8.90 0.68 19.39
C PRO A 26 9.70 1.94 19.75
N CYS A 27 10.85 2.16 19.11
CA CYS A 27 11.71 3.30 19.36
C CYS A 27 11.12 4.64 18.84
N LYS A 28 10.09 4.59 17.99
CA LYS A 28 9.42 5.77 17.42
C LYS A 28 8.04 6.03 18.02
N ILE A 29 7.58 5.19 18.95
CA ILE A 29 6.29 5.36 19.61
C ILE A 29 6.38 6.53 20.59
N ASP A 30 5.58 7.57 20.34
CA ASP A 30 5.45 8.73 21.23
C ASP A 30 4.16 8.65 22.05
N LEU A 31 4.27 8.16 23.29
CA LEU A 31 3.14 8.02 24.22
C LEU A 31 2.48 9.37 24.57
N ASN A 32 3.17 10.49 24.40
CA ASN A 32 2.59 11.83 24.64
C ASN A 32 1.58 12.21 23.56
N ARG A 33 1.74 11.72 22.31
CA ARG A 33 0.76 11.93 21.23
C ARG A 33 -0.50 11.11 21.45
N THR A 34 -0.37 9.91 22.02
CA THR A 34 -1.50 9.04 22.37
C THR A 34 -2.33 9.60 23.52
N ARG A 35 -1.69 10.30 24.48
CA ARG A 35 -2.37 10.96 25.61
C ARG A 35 -3.37 12.07 25.22
N ARG A 36 -3.24 12.68 24.04
CA ARG A 36 -4.22 13.70 23.58
C ARG A 36 -5.50 13.08 23.00
N ILE A 37 -5.53 11.77 22.78
CA ILE A 37 -6.61 11.09 22.05
C ILE A 37 -7.46 10.22 22.99
N SER A 38 -6.89 9.69 24.08
CA SER A 38 -7.61 8.82 25.01
C SER A 38 -7.94 9.51 26.34
N PHE A 39 -9.23 9.58 26.68
CA PHE A 39 -9.71 9.90 28.03
C PHE A 39 -9.52 8.73 29.02
N LYS A 40 -9.10 7.55 28.51
CA LYS A 40 -8.76 6.34 29.27
C LYS A 40 -7.25 6.11 29.26
N GLY A 41 -6.56 6.57 30.31
CA GLY A 41 -5.18 6.18 30.64
C GLY A 41 -4.10 6.43 29.57
N ALA A 42 -2.83 6.31 29.95
CA ALA A 42 -1.76 6.21 28.97
C ALA A 42 -1.79 4.79 28.37
N ALA A 43 -2.08 4.67 27.08
CA ALA A 43 -1.98 3.39 26.38
C ALA A 43 -0.53 2.89 26.40
N SER A 44 -0.32 1.59 26.57
CA SER A 44 1.02 1.00 26.52
C SER A 44 1.56 0.97 25.08
N GLU A 45 2.88 0.89 24.92
CA GLU A 45 3.51 0.73 23.60
C GLU A 45 2.98 -0.49 22.85
N ALA A 46 2.71 -1.58 23.58
CA ALA A 46 2.17 -2.82 23.03
C ALA A 46 0.76 -2.62 22.45
N GLU A 47 -0.12 -1.91 23.18
CA GLU A 47 -1.49 -1.61 22.74
C GLU A 47 -1.49 -0.69 21.50
N VAL A 48 -0.61 0.32 21.49
CA VAL A 48 -0.47 1.22 20.32
C VAL A 48 -0.04 0.43 19.09
N ARG A 49 0.89 -0.52 19.25
CA ARG A 49 1.38 -1.35 18.16
C ARG A 49 0.29 -2.31 17.66
N GLU A 50 -0.41 -3.00 18.55
CA GLU A 50 -1.50 -3.90 18.19
C GLU A 50 -2.59 -3.18 17.40
N SER A 51 -3.05 -2.04 17.92
CA SER A 51 -4.03 -1.19 17.22
C SER A 51 -3.50 -0.69 15.87
N SER A 52 -2.21 -0.33 15.79
CA SER A 52 -1.57 0.09 14.54
C SER A 52 -1.54 -1.03 13.50
N VAL A 53 -1.28 -2.27 13.91
CA VAL A 53 -1.29 -3.45 13.04
C VAL A 53 -2.70 -3.70 12.51
N GLU A 54 -3.71 -3.72 13.37
CA GLU A 54 -5.11 -3.92 12.97
C GLU A 54 -5.56 -2.86 11.96
N MET A 55 -5.22 -1.59 12.20
CA MET A 55 -5.53 -0.50 11.28
C MET A 55 -4.84 -0.68 9.92
N LEU A 56 -3.54 -0.99 9.92
CA LEU A 56 -2.79 -1.21 8.69
C LEU A 56 -3.31 -2.41 7.90
N GLN A 57 -3.65 -3.50 8.59
CA GLN A 57 -4.27 -4.67 7.97
C GLN A 57 -5.62 -4.29 7.34
N GLY A 58 -6.46 -3.53 8.04
CA GLY A 58 -7.74 -3.05 7.50
C GLY A 58 -7.58 -2.21 6.23
N TYR A 59 -6.61 -1.28 6.21
CA TYR A 59 -6.33 -0.50 5.00
C TYR A 59 -5.73 -1.37 3.89
N LEU A 60 -4.82 -2.27 4.21
CA LEU A 60 -4.20 -3.17 3.24
C LEU A 60 -5.24 -4.07 2.58
N SER A 61 -6.10 -4.73 3.36
CA SER A 61 -7.19 -5.56 2.83
C SER A 61 -8.09 -4.74 1.91
N SER A 62 -8.46 -3.52 2.31
CA SER A 62 -9.27 -2.62 1.47
C SER A 62 -8.57 -2.30 0.13
N VAL A 63 -7.25 -2.07 0.15
CA VAL A 63 -6.46 -1.82 -1.08
C VAL A 63 -6.44 -3.05 -1.96
N VAL A 64 -6.11 -4.22 -1.40
CA VAL A 64 -6.00 -5.47 -2.15
C VAL A 64 -7.34 -5.86 -2.75
N GLU A 65 -8.43 -5.79 -1.99
CA GLU A 65 -9.80 -6.05 -2.48
C GLU A 65 -10.19 -5.11 -3.61
N SER A 66 -9.90 -3.81 -3.47
CA SER A 66 -10.16 -2.83 -4.53
C SER A 66 -9.36 -3.13 -5.80
N ILE A 67 -8.07 -3.50 -5.67
CA ILE A 67 -7.22 -3.89 -6.80
C ILE A 67 -7.78 -5.14 -7.49
N VAL A 68 -8.06 -6.20 -6.74
CA VAL A 68 -8.57 -7.48 -7.27
C VAL A 68 -9.96 -7.29 -7.91
N GLY A 69 -10.83 -6.49 -7.30
CA GLY A 69 -12.15 -6.17 -7.86
C GLY A 69 -12.08 -5.29 -9.13
N SER A 70 -11.00 -4.53 -9.31
CA SER A 70 -10.82 -3.63 -10.45
C SER A 70 -10.16 -4.25 -11.68
N VAL A 71 -9.80 -5.54 -11.66
CA VAL A 71 -9.08 -6.21 -12.76
C VAL A 71 -9.80 -6.04 -14.11
N ALA A 72 -11.13 -6.09 -14.11
CA ALA A 72 -11.96 -5.89 -15.30
C ALA A 72 -11.86 -4.48 -15.91
N GLN A 73 -11.49 -3.47 -15.11
CA GLN A 73 -11.35 -2.06 -15.51
C GLN A 73 -9.90 -1.67 -15.80
N CYS A 74 -8.96 -2.61 -15.68
CA CYS A 74 -7.54 -2.35 -15.91
C CYS A 74 -7.29 -1.84 -17.35
N PRO A 75 -6.54 -0.74 -17.55
CA PRO A 75 -6.32 -0.15 -18.87
C PRO A 75 -5.73 -1.15 -19.89
N PRO A 76 -6.22 -1.16 -21.15
CA PRO A 76 -5.73 -2.10 -22.17
C PRO A 76 -4.21 -2.06 -22.37
N VAL A 77 -3.61 -0.87 -22.31
CA VAL A 77 -2.15 -0.67 -22.45
C VAL A 77 -1.38 -1.45 -21.36
N MET A 78 -1.88 -1.44 -20.13
CA MET A 78 -1.26 -2.19 -19.02
C MET A 78 -1.40 -3.69 -19.23
N ARG A 79 -2.57 -4.17 -19.68
CA ARG A 79 -2.77 -5.59 -19.99
C ARG A 79 -1.82 -6.08 -21.07
N VAL A 80 -1.61 -5.29 -22.12
CA VAL A 80 -0.67 -5.61 -23.20
C VAL A 80 0.76 -5.66 -22.66
N ALA A 81 1.17 -4.66 -21.86
CA ALA A 81 2.50 -4.64 -21.25
C ALA A 81 2.74 -5.86 -20.34
N PHE A 82 1.76 -6.24 -19.50
CA PHE A 82 1.86 -7.42 -18.66
C PHE A 82 1.87 -8.72 -19.45
N LYS A 83 1.12 -8.81 -20.55
CA LYS A 83 1.17 -9.98 -21.46
C LYS A 83 2.54 -10.12 -22.11
N GLN A 84 3.16 -9.01 -22.52
CA GLN A 84 4.53 -9.02 -23.06
C GLN A 84 5.56 -9.40 -22.00
N LEU A 85 5.43 -8.86 -20.79
CA LEU A 85 6.29 -9.22 -19.67
C LEU A 85 6.17 -10.71 -19.32
N HIS A 86 4.94 -11.22 -19.24
CA HIS A 86 4.67 -12.64 -19.02
C HIS A 86 5.42 -13.51 -20.03
N LYS A 87 5.22 -13.23 -21.33
CA LYS A 87 5.85 -13.98 -22.43
C LYS A 87 7.38 -13.94 -22.36
N ARG A 88 7.96 -12.78 -22.06
CA ARG A 88 9.42 -12.61 -21.92
C ARG A 88 9.98 -13.40 -20.74
N VAL A 89 9.28 -13.42 -19.61
CA VAL A 89 9.74 -14.16 -18.41
C VAL A 89 9.60 -15.66 -18.63
N GLU A 90 8.53 -16.11 -19.28
CA GLU A 90 8.32 -17.51 -19.66
C GLU A 90 9.36 -18.01 -20.67
N GLU A 91 9.75 -17.18 -21.64
CA GLU A 91 10.84 -17.49 -22.58
C GLU A 91 12.22 -17.53 -21.90
N GLN A 92 12.44 -16.71 -20.87
CA GLN A 92 13.73 -16.60 -20.17
C GLN A 92 13.91 -17.68 -19.09
N PHE A 93 12.83 -18.11 -18.45
CA PHE A 93 12.82 -19.11 -17.38
C PHE A 93 11.78 -20.19 -17.71
N PRO A 94 12.11 -21.12 -18.63
CA PRO A 94 11.17 -22.15 -19.09
C PRO A 94 11.00 -23.30 -18.10
N GLU A 95 11.78 -23.34 -17.02
CA GLU A 95 11.73 -24.42 -16.04
C GLU A 95 10.40 -24.41 -15.26
N PRO A 96 9.78 -25.58 -15.02
CA PRO A 96 8.52 -25.67 -14.27
C PRO A 96 8.64 -25.17 -12.82
N GLU A 97 9.85 -25.20 -12.25
CA GLU A 97 10.17 -24.64 -10.94
C GLU A 97 10.08 -23.10 -10.90
N ASN A 98 10.18 -22.45 -12.06
CA ASN A 98 10.15 -21.00 -12.21
C ASN A 98 8.76 -20.48 -12.64
N GLU A 99 7.71 -21.30 -12.55
CA GLU A 99 6.37 -20.91 -13.00
C GLU A 99 5.85 -19.67 -12.25
N ASP A 100 6.19 -19.53 -10.97
CA ASP A 100 5.79 -18.38 -10.14
C ASP A 100 6.54 -17.08 -10.49
N VAL A 101 7.70 -17.18 -11.15
CA VAL A 101 8.55 -16.03 -11.46
C VAL A 101 7.85 -15.05 -12.41
N LYS A 102 7.01 -15.56 -13.33
CA LYS A 102 6.21 -14.71 -14.24
C LYS A 102 5.19 -13.86 -13.48
N TYR A 103 4.53 -14.44 -12.48
CA TYR A 103 3.57 -13.72 -11.64
C TYR A 103 4.27 -12.78 -10.67
N LEU A 104 5.42 -13.17 -10.12
CA LEU A 104 6.23 -12.32 -9.25
C LEU A 104 6.79 -11.11 -10.01
N ALA A 105 7.25 -11.28 -11.25
CA ALA A 105 7.74 -10.19 -12.08
C ALA A 105 6.63 -9.17 -12.41
N ILE A 106 5.44 -9.65 -12.77
CA ILE A 106 4.28 -8.80 -13.08
C ILE A 106 3.79 -8.07 -11.82
N SER A 107 3.55 -8.80 -10.74
CA SER A 107 3.09 -8.23 -9.46
C SER A 107 4.12 -7.27 -8.88
N GLY A 108 5.41 -7.63 -8.89
CA GLY A 108 6.51 -6.78 -8.46
C GLY A 108 6.57 -5.48 -9.27
N PHE A 109 6.50 -5.54 -10.60
CA PHE A 109 6.45 -4.34 -11.43
C PHE A 109 5.22 -3.49 -11.11
N PHE A 110 4.05 -4.11 -11.00
CA PHE A 110 2.78 -3.42 -10.81
C PHE A 110 2.70 -2.74 -9.44
N PHE A 111 3.04 -3.44 -8.35
CA PHE A 111 3.05 -2.85 -7.02
C PHE A 111 4.17 -1.83 -6.86
N LEU A 112 5.40 -2.12 -7.31
CA LEU A 112 6.55 -1.23 -7.10
C LEU A 112 6.49 0.04 -7.94
N ARG A 113 6.10 -0.04 -9.22
CA ARG A 113 6.15 1.10 -10.15
C ARG A 113 4.82 1.80 -10.35
N PHE A 114 3.69 1.19 -9.98
CA PHE A 114 2.38 1.79 -10.16
C PHE A 114 1.70 2.14 -8.83
N PHE A 115 1.43 1.16 -7.97
CA PHE A 115 0.67 1.42 -6.74
C PHE A 115 1.49 2.06 -5.62
N ALA A 116 2.72 1.60 -5.37
CA ALA A 116 3.58 2.17 -4.33
C ALA A 116 3.83 3.69 -4.53
N PRO A 117 4.24 4.19 -5.72
CA PRO A 117 4.41 5.63 -5.90
C PRO A 117 3.08 6.38 -5.81
N ALA A 118 1.97 5.78 -6.25
CA ALA A 118 0.64 6.38 -6.12
C ALA A 118 0.19 6.54 -4.66
N ILE A 119 0.49 5.56 -3.81
CA ILE A 119 0.20 5.60 -2.37
C ILE A 119 1.13 6.55 -1.65
N LEU A 120 2.43 6.55 -1.97
CA LEU A 120 3.43 7.42 -1.34
C LEU A 120 3.26 8.90 -1.72
N THR A 121 2.84 9.17 -2.94
CA THR A 121 2.74 10.54 -3.48
C THR A 121 1.37 10.81 -4.11
N PRO A 122 0.27 10.72 -3.33
CA PRO A 122 -1.09 10.79 -3.87
C PRO A 122 -1.38 12.11 -4.61
N LYS A 123 -0.68 13.19 -4.26
CA LYS A 123 -0.79 14.48 -4.96
C LYS A 123 -0.27 14.42 -6.41
N LEU A 124 0.87 13.77 -6.66
CA LEU A 124 1.43 13.65 -8.01
C LEU A 124 0.52 12.83 -8.93
N PHE A 125 -0.24 11.90 -8.34
CA PHE A 125 -1.20 11.08 -9.05
C PHE A 125 -2.61 11.69 -9.08
N HIS A 126 -2.78 12.94 -8.64
CA HIS A 126 -4.06 13.66 -8.57
C HIS A 126 -5.15 12.93 -7.75
N LEU A 127 -4.74 12.07 -6.80
CA LEU A 127 -5.65 11.40 -5.87
C LEU A 127 -6.14 12.37 -4.79
N ARG A 128 -5.35 13.40 -4.47
CA ARG A 128 -5.64 14.49 -3.53
C ARG A 128 -5.05 15.80 -4.02
N ASP A 129 -5.71 16.92 -3.67
CA ASP A 129 -5.22 18.26 -3.99
C ASP A 129 -4.18 18.77 -2.98
N GLN A 130 -4.23 18.25 -1.75
CA GLN A 130 -3.37 18.64 -0.63
C GLN A 130 -2.25 17.63 -0.38
N HIS A 131 -1.11 18.11 0.13
CA HIS A 131 -0.04 17.23 0.62
C HIS A 131 -0.47 16.50 1.90
N ALA A 132 0.06 15.29 2.10
CA ALA A 132 -0.10 14.56 3.34
C ALA A 132 0.62 15.30 4.49
N ASP A 133 0.00 15.35 5.67
CA ASP A 133 0.71 15.78 6.88
C ASP A 133 1.73 14.70 7.30
N THR A 134 2.59 15.00 8.28
CA THR A 134 3.63 14.06 8.73
C THR A 134 3.04 12.71 9.18
N ARG A 135 1.82 12.71 9.74
CA ARG A 135 1.15 11.50 10.24
C ARG A 135 0.62 10.65 9.09
N THR A 136 -0.17 11.24 8.20
CA THR A 136 -0.68 10.54 7.02
C THR A 136 0.46 10.07 6.13
N SER A 137 1.53 10.86 5.96
CA SER A 137 2.72 10.44 5.21
C SER A 137 3.36 9.18 5.81
N ARG A 138 3.41 9.07 7.14
CA ARG A 138 3.92 7.88 7.84
C ARG A 138 3.04 6.66 7.58
N THR A 139 1.71 6.81 7.69
CA THR A 139 0.75 5.73 7.40
C THR A 139 0.85 5.25 5.95
N LEU A 140 0.91 6.18 4.99
CA LEU A 140 1.06 5.85 3.57
C LEU A 140 2.38 5.13 3.28
N LEU A 141 3.47 5.55 3.94
CA LEU A 141 4.76 4.89 3.83
C LEU A 141 4.72 3.45 4.36
N LEU A 142 4.13 3.23 5.54
CA LEU A 142 3.99 1.89 6.10
C LEU A 142 3.12 1.01 5.19
N LEU A 143 2.01 1.55 4.69
CA LEU A 143 1.13 0.84 3.76
C LEU A 143 1.86 0.45 2.47
N ALA A 144 2.62 1.38 1.86
CA ALA A 144 3.37 1.11 0.64
C ALA A 144 4.48 0.07 0.85
N LYS A 145 5.13 0.06 2.03
CA LYS A 145 6.12 -0.97 2.39
C LYS A 145 5.49 -2.35 2.50
N VAL A 146 4.34 -2.47 3.17
CA VAL A 146 3.67 -3.77 3.33
C VAL A 146 3.08 -4.24 2.00
N LEU A 147 2.56 -3.33 1.17
CA LEU A 147 1.98 -3.65 -0.13
C LEU A 147 3.03 -4.09 -1.16
N CYS A 148 4.29 -3.68 -1.02
CA CYS A 148 5.37 -4.03 -1.93
C CYS A 148 6.21 -5.17 -1.32
N PRO A 149 5.96 -6.45 -1.66
CA PRO A 149 6.59 -7.60 -0.99
C PRO A 149 8.12 -7.62 -1.14
N CYS A 150 8.65 -6.91 -2.14
CA CYS A 150 10.08 -6.85 -2.44
C CYS A 150 10.94 -6.14 -1.39
N THR A 151 10.36 -5.51 -0.35
CA THR A 151 11.16 -4.80 0.68
C THR A 151 11.57 -5.66 1.88
N HIS A 152 11.25 -6.96 1.90
CA HIS A 152 11.53 -7.83 3.06
C HIS A 152 12.28 -9.15 2.77
N THR A 153 12.89 -9.32 1.60
CA THR A 153 13.90 -10.39 1.44
C THR A 153 15.28 -9.84 1.78
N HIS A 154 15.65 -9.93 3.06
CA HIS A 154 17.02 -9.85 3.56
C HIS A 154 17.31 -11.05 4.45
#